data_AF-A0A7W0HKP3-F1
#
_entry.id   AF-A0A7W0HKP3-F1
#
_cell.length_a   1.000
_cell.length_b   1.000
_cell.length_c   1.000
_cell.angle_alpha   90.00
_cell.angle_beta   90.00
_cell.angle_gamma   90.00
#
_symmetry.space_group_name_H-M   'P 1'
#
loop_
_entity.id
_entity.type
_entity.pdbx_description
1 polymer ?
#
loop_
_entity_poly.entity_id
_entity_poly.type
_entity_poly.pdbx_seq_one_letter_code
_entity_poly.pdbx_strand_id
1 'polypeptide(L)'
;MQWLCPGAKLAAAVVLSAVLVCGCAAGQWGRLETDTGVTQMFEDNRVPKDFRYYVCGRPNMPYAIVGLDPAYTFDLHLWQEVTPNNRDFAHRVDFIWEPRVWDRFDSGRGARILDPEGNSIGIWYSMYPNAAIQIDAQKQQVIVFCPHRAGEGNF
;
A
#
# COMPACT_ATOMS: atom_id res chain seq x y z
N MET A 1 -38.98 10.02 -52.80
CA MET A 1 -38.97 10.23 -51.34
C MET A 1 -38.43 8.97 -50.67
N GLN A 2 -37.17 9.09 -50.22
CA GLN A 2 -36.37 8.23 -49.33
C GLN A 2 -37.07 7.09 -48.57
N TRP A 3 -36.76 5.86 -48.99
CA TRP A 3 -36.92 4.65 -48.19
C TRP A 3 -35.70 4.52 -47.27
N LEU A 4 -35.90 4.79 -45.98
CA LEU A 4 -34.88 4.59 -44.94
C LEU A 4 -34.98 3.13 -44.44
N CYS A 5 -33.99 2.32 -44.78
CA CYS A 5 -33.82 0.96 -44.26
C CYS A 5 -33.74 0.98 -42.71
N PRO A 6 -34.62 0.27 -41.99
CA PRO A 6 -34.60 0.23 -40.52
C PRO A 6 -33.38 -0.51 -39.93
N GLY A 7 -32.62 -1.25 -40.75
CA GLY A 7 -31.47 -2.05 -40.31
C GLY A 7 -30.22 -1.25 -39.91
N ALA A 8 -30.04 -0.02 -40.42
CA ALA A 8 -28.82 0.75 -40.17
C ALA A 8 -28.75 1.31 -38.74
N LYS A 9 -29.90 1.57 -38.09
CA LYS A 9 -29.96 2.10 -36.72
C LYS A 9 -29.66 1.04 -35.66
N LEU A 10 -30.00 -0.21 -35.94
CA LEU A 10 -29.75 -1.34 -35.03
C LEU A 10 -28.26 -1.71 -35.00
N ALA A 11 -27.58 -1.67 -36.16
CA ALA A 11 -26.15 -1.95 -36.23
C ALA A 11 -25.30 -0.92 -35.45
N ALA A 12 -25.66 0.37 -35.51
CA ALA A 12 -24.94 1.43 -34.79
C ALA A 12 -25.09 1.31 -33.26
N ALA A 13 -26.28 0.93 -32.78
CA ALA A 13 -26.53 0.75 -31.35
C ALA A 13 -25.77 -0.45 -30.76
N VAL A 14 -25.67 -1.56 -31.50
CA VAL A 14 -24.93 -2.75 -31.07
C VAL A 14 -23.42 -2.51 -31.01
N VAL A 15 -22.85 -1.75 -31.95
CA VAL A 15 -21.43 -1.39 -31.93
C VAL A 15 -21.09 -0.42 -30.80
N LEU A 16 -21.98 0.52 -30.46
CA LEU A 16 -21.80 1.42 -29.32
C LEU A 16 -21.85 0.71 -27.95
N SER A 17 -22.53 -0.43 -27.88
CA SER A 17 -22.72 -1.19 -26.64
C SER A 17 -21.50 -2.08 -26.30
N ALA A 18 -20.72 -2.47 -27.32
CA ALA A 18 -19.60 -3.39 -27.16
C ALA A 18 -18.32 -2.73 -26.61
N VAL A 19 -18.22 -1.40 -26.58
CA VAL A 19 -17.04 -0.67 -26.09
C VAL A 19 -17.06 -0.45 -24.56
N LEU A 20 -18.19 -0.71 -23.89
CA LEU A 20 -18.37 -0.39 -22.47
C LEU A 20 -17.95 -1.48 -21.48
N VAL A 21 -17.43 -2.63 -21.93
CA VAL A 21 -17.15 -3.78 -21.04
C VAL A 21 -15.65 -3.99 -20.74
N CYS A 22 -14.76 -3.12 -21.22
CA CYS A 22 -13.31 -3.36 -21.08
C CYS A 22 -12.66 -2.86 -19.77
N GLY A 23 -13.39 -2.39 -18.76
CA GLY A 23 -12.74 -1.77 -17.60
C GLY A 23 -13.45 -1.97 -16.27
N CYS A 24 -13.35 -3.15 -15.66
CA CYS A 24 -13.65 -3.35 -14.23
C CYS A 24 -12.89 -4.55 -13.64
N ALA A 25 -11.67 -4.80 -14.10
CA ALA A 25 -10.77 -5.79 -13.50
C ALA A 25 -9.31 -5.31 -13.51
N ALA A 26 -9.09 -3.99 -13.48
CA ALA A 26 -7.78 -3.45 -13.11
C ALA A 26 -7.45 -4.02 -11.72
N GLY A 27 -6.34 -4.74 -11.62
CA GLY A 27 -6.07 -5.68 -10.53
C GLY A 27 -6.18 -5.01 -9.17
N GLN A 28 -6.78 -5.67 -8.18
CA GLN A 28 -6.96 -5.15 -6.82
C GLN A 28 -5.66 -5.16 -5.99
N TRP A 29 -4.50 -5.19 -6.63
CA TRP A 29 -3.22 -5.40 -5.99
C TRP A 29 -2.30 -4.22 -6.26
N GLY A 30 -1.88 -3.57 -5.19
CA GLY A 30 -0.81 -2.58 -5.24
C GLY A 30 0.55 -3.24 -5.30
N ARG A 31 1.59 -2.42 -5.45
CA ARG A 31 2.98 -2.87 -5.39
C ARG A 31 3.82 -1.96 -4.52
N LEU A 32 4.91 -2.53 -3.99
CA LEU A 32 5.98 -1.77 -3.38
C LEU A 32 7.04 -1.45 -4.44
N GLU A 33 7.45 -0.19 -4.50
CA GLU A 33 8.58 0.25 -5.29
C GLU A 33 9.64 0.81 -4.34
N THR A 34 10.77 0.09 -4.20
CA THR A 34 11.86 0.48 -3.30
C THR A 34 12.35 1.89 -3.61
N ASP A 35 12.49 2.72 -2.58
CA ASP A 35 12.84 4.13 -2.71
C ASP A 35 13.78 4.54 -1.57
N THR A 36 15.01 4.90 -1.93
CA THR A 36 16.05 5.32 -0.96
C THR A 36 15.74 6.67 -0.33
N GLY A 37 15.00 7.54 -1.01
CA GLY A 37 14.52 8.80 -0.43
C GLY A 37 13.49 8.53 0.67
N VAL A 38 12.61 7.55 0.47
CA VAL A 38 11.68 7.10 1.52
C VAL A 38 12.46 6.53 2.71
N THR A 39 13.45 5.65 2.46
CA THR A 39 14.34 5.13 3.52
C THR A 39 14.93 6.25 4.37
N GLN A 40 15.52 7.26 3.73
CA GLN A 40 16.14 8.40 4.41
C GLN A 40 15.13 9.25 5.18
N MET A 41 13.91 9.46 4.67
CA MET A 41 12.87 10.21 5.39
C MET A 41 12.49 9.55 6.72
N PHE A 42 12.43 8.21 6.75
CA PHE A 42 12.19 7.47 7.99
C PHE A 42 13.38 7.60 8.94
N GLU A 43 14.59 7.31 8.49
CA GLU A 43 15.82 7.40 9.30
C GLU A 43 16.04 8.80 9.89
N ASP A 44 15.77 9.84 9.12
CA ASP A 44 15.87 11.22 9.57
C ASP A 44 14.73 11.65 10.50
N ASN A 45 13.71 10.80 10.70
CA ASN A 45 12.48 11.12 11.43
C ASN A 45 11.78 12.38 10.86
N ARG A 46 11.69 12.45 9.52
CA ARG A 46 11.14 13.58 8.74
C ARG A 46 10.16 13.12 7.66
N VAL A 47 9.31 12.15 8.00
CA VAL A 47 8.28 11.65 7.08
C VAL A 47 7.14 12.67 6.89
N PRO A 48 6.44 12.68 5.73
CA PRO A 48 5.36 13.64 5.46
C PRO A 48 4.24 13.60 6.51
N LYS A 49 3.81 14.75 7.04
CA LYS A 49 2.83 14.82 8.14
C LYS A 49 1.37 14.70 7.70
N ASP A 50 1.14 14.78 6.39
CA ASP A 50 -0.15 14.65 5.73
C ASP A 50 -0.63 13.20 5.60
N PHE A 51 0.26 12.22 5.81
CA PHE A 51 -0.13 10.82 5.90
C PHE A 51 -0.58 10.40 7.30
N ARG A 52 -1.44 9.38 7.35
CA ARG A 52 -1.73 8.62 8.57
C ARG A 52 -0.75 7.46 8.69
N TYR A 53 -0.16 7.31 9.86
CA TYR A 53 0.88 6.33 10.09
C TYR A 53 0.42 5.18 10.95
N TYR A 54 0.83 3.98 10.57
CA TYR A 54 0.49 2.74 11.24
C TYR A 54 1.74 1.89 11.42
N VAL A 55 1.84 1.21 12.55
CA VAL A 55 2.91 0.25 12.83
C VAL A 55 2.31 -1.13 13.06
N CYS A 56 2.97 -2.17 12.58
CA CYS A 56 2.64 -3.56 12.93
C CYS A 56 3.84 -4.27 13.57
N GLY A 57 3.54 -5.37 14.25
CA GLY A 57 4.53 -6.19 14.94
C GLY A 57 4.15 -6.43 16.40
N ARG A 58 5.11 -6.89 17.20
CA ARG A 58 4.90 -7.05 18.64
C ARG A 58 5.09 -5.70 19.35
N PRO A 59 4.54 -5.50 20.56
CA PRO A 59 4.64 -4.22 21.27
C PRO A 59 6.06 -3.62 21.36
N ASN A 60 7.08 -4.46 21.53
CA ASN A 60 8.50 -4.08 21.63
C ASN A 60 9.34 -4.51 20.42
N MET A 61 8.70 -4.97 19.34
CA MET A 61 9.38 -5.48 18.14
C MET A 61 8.55 -5.07 16.91
N PRO A 62 8.62 -3.78 16.50
CA PRO A 62 7.96 -3.33 15.28
C PRO A 62 8.61 -3.99 14.06
N TYR A 63 7.78 -4.38 13.09
CA TYR A 63 8.23 -5.04 11.85
C TYR A 63 8.23 -4.08 10.67
N ALA A 64 7.18 -3.27 10.59
CA ALA A 64 6.96 -2.33 9.51
C ALA A 64 6.15 -1.12 9.97
N ILE A 65 6.37 0.00 9.27
CA ILE A 65 5.60 1.23 9.39
C ILE A 65 5.04 1.57 8.01
N VAL A 66 3.78 1.96 7.98
CA VAL A 66 3.05 2.41 6.79
C VAL A 66 2.60 3.84 6.99
N GLY A 67 2.86 4.71 6.03
CA GLY A 67 2.19 6.00 5.89
C GLY A 67 1.24 5.94 4.71
N LEU A 68 -0.04 6.29 4.89
CA LEU A 68 -1.03 6.29 3.82
C LEU A 68 -1.70 7.66 3.68
N ASP A 69 -2.06 7.98 2.44
CA ASP A 69 -2.94 9.11 2.15
C ASP A 69 -4.26 8.96 2.94
N PRO A 70 -4.70 9.98 3.69
CA PRO A 70 -5.93 9.94 4.49
C PRO A 70 -7.21 9.66 3.70
N ALA A 71 -7.19 9.82 2.37
CA ALA A 71 -8.30 9.46 1.50
C ALA A 71 -8.57 7.94 1.48
N TYR A 72 -7.60 7.12 1.90
CA TYR A 72 -7.75 5.67 1.99
C TYR A 72 -8.10 5.21 3.40
N THR A 73 -9.07 4.30 3.48
CA THR A 73 -9.40 3.56 4.70
C THR A 73 -8.43 2.39 4.88
N PHE A 74 -7.99 2.15 6.11
CA PHE A 74 -6.97 1.15 6.43
C PHE A 74 -7.51 0.11 7.41
N ASP A 75 -7.23 -1.16 7.16
CA ASP A 75 -7.57 -2.24 8.09
C ASP A 75 -6.60 -2.26 9.28
N LEU A 76 -7.14 -1.95 10.46
CA LEU A 76 -6.38 -1.83 11.71
C LEU A 76 -6.17 -3.16 12.45
N HIS A 77 -6.67 -4.29 11.96
CA HIS A 77 -6.66 -5.53 12.76
C HIS A 77 -5.25 -5.95 13.23
N LEU A 78 -4.23 -5.73 12.40
CA LEU A 78 -2.82 -6.01 12.71
C LEU A 78 -1.97 -4.75 12.89
N TRP A 79 -2.60 -3.57 12.86
CA TRP A 79 -1.92 -2.29 12.73
C TRP A 79 -2.39 -1.31 13.80
N GLN A 80 -1.44 -0.62 14.41
CA GLN A 80 -1.69 0.43 15.38
C GLN A 80 -1.36 1.79 14.78
N GLU A 81 -2.29 2.74 14.86
CA GLU A 81 -2.03 4.12 14.47
C GLU A 81 -1.00 4.77 15.40
N VAL A 82 -0.07 5.53 14.83
CA VAL A 82 1.02 6.21 15.54
C VAL A 82 1.19 7.63 15.03
N THR A 83 1.70 8.52 15.89
CA THR A 83 2.06 9.87 15.49
C THR A 83 3.47 9.88 14.88
N PRO A 84 3.66 10.42 13.65
CA PRO A 84 4.98 10.48 13.02
C PRO A 84 5.89 11.52 13.66
N ASN A 85 7.19 11.42 13.38
CA ASN A 85 8.20 12.44 13.68
C ASN A 85 8.35 12.80 15.18
N ASN A 86 7.90 11.93 16.09
CA ASN A 86 8.14 12.07 17.52
C ASN A 86 9.24 11.10 17.98
N ARG A 87 9.60 11.16 19.27
CA ARG A 87 10.66 10.32 19.84
C ARG A 87 10.32 8.82 19.76
N ASP A 88 9.07 8.46 20.05
CA ASP A 88 8.62 7.07 20.04
C ASP A 88 8.62 6.47 18.62
N PHE A 89 8.29 7.29 17.61
CA PHE A 89 8.35 6.92 16.21
C PHE A 89 9.80 6.67 15.77
N ALA A 90 10.72 7.59 16.11
CA ALA A 90 12.15 7.42 15.85
C ALA A 90 12.68 6.11 16.47
N HIS A 91 12.31 5.81 17.72
CA HIS A 91 12.69 4.56 18.37
C HIS A 91 12.18 3.31 17.64
N ARG A 92 11.00 3.36 17.02
CA ARG A 92 10.47 2.26 16.21
C ARG A 92 11.20 2.13 14.87
N VAL A 93 11.53 3.25 14.23
CA VAL A 93 12.35 3.29 13.01
C VAL A 93 13.73 2.70 13.28
N ASP A 94 14.41 3.16 14.33
CA ASP A 94 15.75 2.67 14.71
C ASP A 94 15.78 1.16 14.91
N PHE A 95 14.72 0.60 15.53
CA PHE A 95 14.59 -0.84 15.72
C PHE A 95 14.45 -1.58 14.38
N ILE A 96 13.69 -1.03 13.43
CA ILE A 96 13.50 -1.62 12.10
C ILE A 96 14.78 -1.51 11.26
N TRP A 97 15.50 -0.39 11.38
CA TRP A 97 16.76 -0.14 10.67
C TRP A 97 17.86 -1.13 11.05
N GLU A 98 18.10 -1.29 12.35
CA GLU A 98 19.13 -2.16 12.88
C GLU A 98 18.52 -2.99 14.01
N PRO A 99 17.79 -4.07 13.67
CA PRO A 99 17.26 -4.97 14.68
C PRO A 99 18.45 -5.66 15.36
N ARG A 100 18.94 -5.07 16.46
CA ARG A 100 20.09 -5.55 17.29
C ARG A 100 19.95 -6.98 17.82
N VAL A 101 18.82 -7.61 17.53
CA VAL A 101 18.37 -8.90 18.05
C VAL A 101 18.54 -10.00 16.99
N TRP A 102 18.81 -9.67 15.72
CA TRP A 102 18.74 -10.64 14.63
C TRP A 102 19.80 -10.38 13.53
N ASP A 103 20.91 -11.12 13.54
CA ASP A 103 21.93 -11.14 12.47
C ASP A 103 21.40 -11.66 11.11
N ARG A 104 20.09 -11.90 10.98
CA ARG A 104 19.43 -12.56 9.84
C ARG A 104 18.57 -11.62 8.98
N PHE A 105 18.30 -10.40 9.44
CA PHE A 105 17.48 -9.45 8.68
C PHE A 105 18.34 -8.37 8.05
N ASP A 106 17.99 -7.99 6.83
CA ASP A 106 18.56 -6.81 6.17
C ASP A 106 18.15 -5.54 6.94
N SER A 107 18.96 -4.50 6.82
CA SER A 107 18.57 -3.18 7.33
C SER A 107 17.25 -2.72 6.72
N GLY A 108 16.45 -2.01 7.53
CA GLY A 108 15.15 -1.49 7.13
C GLY A 108 15.19 -0.75 5.79
N ARG A 109 14.24 -1.06 4.89
CA ARG A 109 14.13 -0.41 3.57
C ARG A 109 12.80 0.29 3.40
N GLY A 110 12.88 1.49 2.83
CA GLY A 110 11.76 2.30 2.40
C GLY A 110 11.27 1.93 1.00
N ALA A 111 9.97 2.09 0.78
CA ALA A 111 9.33 1.92 -0.52
C ALA A 111 8.11 2.84 -0.66
N ARG A 112 7.74 3.16 -1.89
CA ARG A 112 6.44 3.75 -2.22
C ARG A 112 5.40 2.65 -2.34
N ILE A 113 4.20 2.91 -1.83
CA ILE A 113 3.01 2.09 -2.07
C ILE A 113 2.34 2.65 -3.32
N LEU A 114 2.29 1.84 -4.37
CA LEU A 114 1.66 2.21 -5.64
C LEU A 114 0.34 1.47 -5.81
N ASP A 115 -0.67 2.18 -6.31
CA ASP A 115 -1.91 1.59 -6.77
C ASP A 115 -1.73 0.85 -8.12
N PRO A 116 -2.75 0.13 -8.60
CA PRO A 116 -2.69 -0.61 -9.87
C PRO A 116 -2.41 0.26 -11.09
N GLU A 117 -2.81 1.53 -11.04
CA GLU A 117 -2.58 2.54 -12.06
C GLU A 117 -1.18 3.17 -11.98
N GLY A 118 -0.42 2.90 -10.90
CA GLY A 118 0.93 3.39 -10.67
C GLY A 118 1.00 4.70 -9.89
N ASN A 119 -0.12 5.19 -9.35
CA ASN A 119 -0.13 6.36 -8.48
C ASN A 119 0.42 6.00 -7.10
N SER A 120 1.21 6.88 -6.50
CA SER A 120 1.70 6.71 -5.14
C SER A 120 0.61 7.09 -4.14
N ILE A 121 0.20 6.13 -3.32
CA ILE A 121 -0.88 6.30 -2.32
C ILE A 121 -0.35 6.26 -0.88
N GLY A 122 0.95 6.07 -0.72
CA GLY A 122 1.60 6.00 0.58
C GLY A 122 3.07 5.58 0.50
N ILE A 123 3.64 5.35 1.67
CA ILE A 123 5.01 4.93 1.90
C ILE A 123 5.06 3.77 2.89
N TRP A 124 6.10 2.97 2.76
CA TRP A 124 6.34 1.74 3.49
C TRP A 124 7.78 1.75 4.02
N TYR A 125 7.99 1.28 5.24
CA TYR A 125 9.32 1.06 5.82
C TYR A 125 9.34 -0.23 6.63
N SER A 126 10.26 -1.14 6.35
CA SER A 126 10.23 -2.49 6.91
C SER A 126 11.58 -3.18 6.88
N MET A 127 11.80 -4.08 7.85
CA MET A 127 12.91 -5.04 7.86
C MET A 127 12.70 -6.21 6.88
N TYR A 128 11.47 -6.38 6.39
CA TYR A 128 11.09 -7.37 5.38
C TYR A 128 10.95 -6.71 4.00
N PRO A 129 11.44 -7.35 2.92
CA PRO A 129 11.50 -6.75 1.59
C PRO A 129 10.13 -6.66 0.90
N ASN A 130 9.13 -7.44 1.32
CA ASN A 130 7.86 -7.58 0.62
C ASN A 130 6.69 -7.58 1.60
N ALA A 131 5.55 -7.04 1.15
CA ALA A 131 4.24 -7.20 1.78
C ALA A 131 3.18 -7.34 0.68
N ALA A 132 2.13 -8.11 0.95
CA ALA A 132 0.96 -8.13 0.08
C ALA A 132 0.15 -6.86 0.33
N ILE A 133 -0.28 -6.19 -0.75
CA ILE A 133 -1.05 -4.94 -0.69
C ILE A 133 -2.29 -5.10 -1.55
N GLN A 134 -3.44 -5.19 -0.90
CA GLN A 134 -4.74 -5.22 -1.58
C GLN A 134 -5.35 -3.83 -1.55
N ILE A 135 -5.84 -3.37 -2.70
CA ILE A 135 -6.45 -2.05 -2.89
C ILE A 135 -7.80 -2.24 -3.55
N ASP A 136 -8.85 -1.85 -2.84
CA ASP A 136 -10.20 -1.68 -3.41
C ASP A 136 -10.34 -0.21 -3.80
N ALA A 137 -10.03 0.10 -5.06
CA ALA A 137 -10.09 1.47 -5.58
C ALA A 137 -11.51 2.06 -5.57
N GLN A 138 -12.55 1.22 -5.65
CA GLN A 138 -13.96 1.65 -5.60
C GLN A 138 -14.33 2.15 -4.20
N LYS A 139 -13.79 1.52 -3.16
CA LYS A 139 -14.06 1.86 -1.75
C LYS A 139 -12.96 2.70 -1.10
N GLN A 140 -11.90 3.02 -1.84
CA GLN A 140 -10.67 3.61 -1.31
C GLN A 140 -10.19 2.86 -0.07
N GLN A 141 -10.17 1.53 -0.13
CA GLN A 141 -9.74 0.69 0.99
C GLN A 141 -8.39 0.05 0.67
N VAL A 142 -7.47 0.11 1.62
CA VAL A 142 -6.15 -0.49 1.52
C VAL A 142 -5.98 -1.49 2.66
N ILE A 143 -5.57 -2.70 2.30
CA ILE A 143 -5.15 -3.74 3.24
C ILE A 143 -3.69 -4.02 2.95
N VAL A 144 -2.82 -3.68 3.90
CA VAL A 144 -1.42 -4.09 3.85
C VAL A 144 -1.23 -5.24 4.83
N PHE A 145 -0.82 -6.39 4.34
CA PHE A 145 -0.58 -7.53 5.21
C PHE A 145 0.70 -7.31 6.00
N CYS A 146 0.61 -7.35 7.34
CA CYS A 146 1.79 -7.25 8.19
C CYS A 146 2.76 -8.41 7.85
N PRO A 147 4.07 -8.15 7.62
CA PRO A 147 5.02 -9.10 7.03
C PRO A 147 5.42 -10.26 7.96
N HIS A 148 4.64 -10.54 8.99
CA HIS A 148 4.79 -11.70 9.86
C HIS A 148 3.43 -12.14 10.38
N ARG A 149 2.95 -13.31 9.94
CA ARG A 149 1.91 -14.05 10.67
C ARG A 149 2.55 -14.64 11.92
N ALA A 150 2.13 -14.20 13.10
CA ALA A 150 2.31 -14.99 14.31
C ALA A 150 1.51 -16.29 14.17
N GLY A 151 2.13 -17.34 13.62
CA GLY A 151 1.47 -18.64 13.43
C GLY A 151 2.12 -19.62 12.45
N GLU A 152 3.04 -19.19 11.57
CA GLU A 152 3.73 -20.11 10.66
C GLU A 152 5.25 -19.93 10.78
N GLY A 153 5.86 -20.82 11.56
CA GLY A 153 7.30 -20.88 11.78
C GLY A 153 7.59 -21.51 13.14
N ASN A 154 7.85 -22.83 13.14
CA ASN A 154 8.37 -23.53 14.29
C ASN A 154 9.64 -22.83 14.79
N PHE A 155 9.71 -22.60 16.10
CA PHE A 155 10.94 -22.28 16.82
C PHE A 155 11.84 -23.51 16.87
#